data_AF-A0A927RP00-F1
#
_entry.id   AF-A0A927RP00-F1
#
_cell.length_a   1.000
_cell.length_b   1.000
_cell.length_c   1.000
_cell.angle_alpha   90.00
_cell.angle_beta   90.00
_cell.angle_gamma   90.00
#
_symmetry.space_group_name_H-M   'P 1'
#
loop_
_entity.id
_entity.type
_entity.pdbx_description
1 polymer ?
#
loop_
_entity_poly.entity_id
_entity_poly.type
_entity_poly.pdbx_seq_one_letter_code
_entity_poly.pdbx_strand_id
1 'polypeptide(L)'
;MKIQILGNNQTKINSIYKISYLSLSQPISFDLFDVNIIDLQDENLWRNDGRGCSTINDIGDFKSLHEIIKNSKHNILIALPQNYTFKYDKFRDSYSYEEKLKDMIGDLKKIFEELFPKEIKNRYNLIYENSITNLKNSSFSSAFCFTNLLNLKNKTIAEGSKRATTIQLKENLFITTLKLRSPKGNLDELLLSLGLVEQRQIVPQWLIDFECFNDKEQKDKSARNKEKIQKLNEEINQANEILNQNLYYKTVLTETGEPLVKIVFEMLGRLLNYDLSHFADKKDEDFRITIDDSIFIGEIKGINTNVKKVNVSQVDTHCKNCEDEFEDETKKVKGLLVINHQRDKNITEREAVNPNTISLAEKYEILIIPTIDLLRIYEQYIAGELTTERIIDQFKKQTGLIDISKI
;
A
#
# COMPACT_ATOMS: atom_id res chain seq x y z
N MET A 1 17.43 -34.38 5.26
CA MET A 1 17.86 -33.31 6.17
C MET A 1 16.64 -32.51 6.61
N LYS A 2 16.48 -32.31 7.91
CA LYS A 2 15.39 -31.56 8.55
C LYS A 2 15.99 -30.29 9.15
N ILE A 3 15.42 -29.15 8.78
CA ILE A 3 15.80 -27.85 9.32
C ILE A 3 14.64 -27.33 10.16
N GLN A 4 14.94 -26.80 11.34
CA GLN A 4 14.00 -26.01 12.13
C GLN A 4 14.37 -24.53 11.97
N ILE A 5 13.38 -23.68 11.68
CA ILE A 5 13.54 -22.22 11.73
C ILE A 5 12.60 -21.68 12.80
N LEU A 6 13.19 -21.05 13.81
CA LEU A 6 12.51 -20.38 14.91
C LEU A 6 12.46 -18.88 14.64
N GLY A 7 11.26 -18.32 14.54
CA GLY A 7 11.09 -16.89 14.31
C GLY A 7 9.63 -16.52 14.07
N ASN A 8 9.32 -15.23 14.19
CA ASN A 8 7.96 -14.74 14.02
C ASN A 8 7.58 -14.58 12.52
N ASN A 9 8.58 -14.59 11.62
CA ASN A 9 8.40 -14.48 10.19
C ASN A 9 8.15 -15.86 9.52
N GLN A 10 6.89 -16.12 9.17
CA GLN A 10 6.47 -17.36 8.50
C GLN A 10 6.66 -17.35 6.97
N THR A 11 7.27 -16.31 6.40
CA THR A 11 7.53 -16.26 4.96
C THR A 11 8.46 -17.41 4.57
N LYS A 12 8.00 -18.25 3.63
CA LYS A 12 8.76 -19.41 3.16
C LYS A 12 10.08 -18.97 2.52
N ILE A 13 11.16 -19.62 2.93
CA ILE A 13 12.49 -19.48 2.35
C ILE A 13 12.61 -20.58 1.29
N ASN A 14 13.11 -20.22 0.11
CA ASN A 14 13.38 -21.19 -0.92
C ASN A 14 14.54 -22.10 -0.46
N SER A 15 14.26 -23.39 -0.31
CA SER A 15 15.23 -24.40 0.10
C SER A 15 14.79 -25.76 -0.43
N ILE A 16 15.75 -26.58 -0.83
CA ILE A 16 15.53 -27.98 -1.21
C ILE A 16 15.30 -28.89 0.00
N TYR A 17 15.56 -28.38 1.22
CA TYR A 17 15.44 -29.15 2.45
C TYR A 17 14.07 -29.02 3.08
N LYS A 18 13.67 -30.02 3.87
CA LYS A 18 12.42 -29.97 4.62
C LYS A 18 12.59 -29.01 5.81
N ILE A 19 11.90 -27.86 5.74
CA ILE A 19 11.90 -26.84 6.78
C ILE A 19 10.62 -26.91 7.63
N SER A 20 10.79 -26.93 8.94
CA SER A 20 9.73 -26.67 9.93
C SER A 20 9.85 -25.23 10.44
N TYR A 21 8.80 -24.43 10.26
CA TYR A 21 8.72 -23.07 10.80
C TYR A 21 7.97 -23.08 12.13
N LEU A 22 8.57 -22.53 13.18
CA LEU A 22 8.00 -22.48 14.52
C LEU A 22 8.24 -21.11 15.16
N SER A 23 7.42 -20.77 16.15
CA SER A 23 7.61 -19.57 16.99
C SER A 23 8.85 -19.72 17.89
N LEU A 24 9.45 -18.60 18.28
CA LEU A 24 10.51 -18.56 19.30
C LEU A 24 10.03 -19.15 20.64
N SER A 25 8.74 -19.02 20.95
CA SER A 25 8.10 -19.53 22.17
C SER A 25 7.79 -21.03 22.16
N GLN A 26 7.90 -21.70 21.00
CA GLN A 26 7.53 -23.11 20.84
C GLN A 26 8.59 -23.90 20.05
N PRO A 27 9.86 -23.91 20.50
CA PRO A 27 10.89 -24.73 19.87
C PRO A 27 10.57 -26.22 20.07
N ILE A 28 10.72 -27.02 19.02
CA ILE A 28 10.86 -28.47 19.16
C ILE A 28 12.32 -28.76 19.50
N SER A 29 12.56 -29.87 20.20
CA SER A 29 13.91 -30.32 20.58
C SER A 29 14.88 -30.22 19.39
N PHE A 30 16.01 -29.54 19.61
CA PHE A 30 17.04 -29.31 18.60
C PHE A 30 17.66 -30.60 18.09
N ASP A 31 17.58 -31.67 18.89
CA ASP A 31 18.09 -33.00 18.57
C ASP A 31 17.29 -33.71 17.47
N LEU A 32 16.06 -33.23 17.17
CA LEU A 32 15.22 -33.77 16.09
C LEU A 32 15.55 -33.18 14.71
N PHE A 33 16.50 -32.22 14.66
CA PHE A 33 16.86 -31.49 13.45
C PHE A 33 18.37 -31.53 13.19
N ASP A 34 18.73 -31.49 11.91
CA ASP A 34 20.13 -31.46 11.49
C ASP A 34 20.71 -30.04 11.65
N VAL A 35 19.88 -29.02 11.40
CA VAL A 35 20.24 -27.59 11.57
C VAL A 35 19.06 -26.85 12.22
N ASN A 36 19.37 -26.06 13.24
CA ASN A 36 18.42 -25.20 13.94
C ASN A 36 18.77 -23.74 13.66
N ILE A 37 17.83 -23.00 13.06
CA ILE A 37 18.02 -21.58 12.73
C ILE A 37 17.18 -20.75 13.67
N ILE A 38 17.79 -19.79 14.37
CA ILE A 38 17.10 -18.78 15.16
C ILE A 38 17.12 -17.49 14.35
N ASP A 39 15.96 -17.07 13.87
CA ASP A 39 15.79 -16.00 12.92
C ASP A 39 15.24 -14.74 13.60
N LEU A 40 16.13 -13.78 13.83
CA LEU A 40 15.80 -12.51 14.47
C LEU A 40 15.47 -11.42 13.43
N GLN A 41 15.20 -11.79 12.17
CA GLN A 41 14.99 -10.86 11.06
C GLN A 41 13.53 -10.45 10.84
N ASP A 42 12.70 -10.51 11.88
CA ASP A 42 11.35 -9.96 11.89
C ASP A 42 11.35 -8.56 12.50
N GLU A 43 10.81 -7.58 11.78
CA GLU A 43 10.66 -6.20 12.28
C GLU A 43 9.79 -6.16 13.55
N ASN A 44 8.77 -7.01 13.66
CA ASN A 44 7.86 -7.04 14.80
C ASN A 44 8.50 -7.56 16.10
N LEU A 45 9.68 -8.18 16.02
CA LEU A 45 10.44 -8.60 17.20
C LEU A 45 11.05 -7.41 17.94
N TRP A 46 11.36 -6.32 17.22
CA TRP A 46 12.12 -5.19 17.73
C TRP A 46 11.22 -4.14 18.36
N ARG A 47 10.58 -4.52 19.47
CA ARG A 47 9.70 -3.63 20.23
C ARG A 47 9.70 -3.93 21.72
N ASN A 48 9.45 -2.91 22.52
CA ASN A 48 9.28 -3.01 23.96
C ASN A 48 8.11 -2.16 24.44
N ASP A 49 7.15 -2.74 25.13
CA ASP A 49 6.03 -1.97 25.67
C ASP A 49 6.45 -1.04 26.82
N GLY A 50 7.60 -1.31 27.45
CA GLY A 50 8.21 -0.45 28.47
C GLY A 50 8.99 0.77 27.90
N ARG A 51 9.48 1.61 28.81
CA ARG A 51 10.12 2.91 28.51
C ARG A 51 11.53 2.88 27.90
N GLY A 52 12.13 1.71 27.71
CA GLY A 52 13.55 1.59 27.33
C GLY A 52 13.76 0.74 26.08
N CYS A 53 14.94 0.89 25.46
CA CYS A 53 15.33 0.15 24.26
C CYS A 53 16.33 -0.99 24.53
N SER A 54 16.61 -1.31 25.81
CA SER A 54 17.57 -2.34 26.23
C SER A 54 17.01 -3.75 26.42
N THR A 55 15.72 -3.96 26.12
CA THR A 55 15.02 -5.24 26.19
C THR A 55 13.93 -5.26 25.11
N ILE A 56 13.41 -6.45 24.77
CA ILE A 56 12.23 -6.62 23.90
C ILE A 56 11.10 -7.30 24.66
N ASN A 57 9.89 -7.28 24.11
CA ASN A 57 8.73 -7.99 24.67
C ASN A 57 8.98 -9.50 24.78
N ASP A 58 9.65 -10.09 23.78
CA ASP A 58 9.92 -11.53 23.70
C ASP A 58 11.21 -11.96 24.44
N ILE A 59 11.73 -11.15 25.37
CA ILE A 59 13.01 -11.44 26.04
C ILE A 59 12.97 -12.75 26.86
N GLY A 60 11.79 -13.16 27.32
CA GLY A 60 11.60 -14.44 28.01
C GLY A 60 11.90 -15.66 27.13
N ASP A 61 11.56 -15.57 25.84
CA ASP A 61 11.87 -16.63 24.87
C ASP A 61 13.38 -16.70 24.60
N PHE A 62 14.07 -15.54 24.58
CA PHE A 62 15.54 -15.51 24.43
C PHE A 62 16.23 -16.24 25.59
N LYS A 63 15.78 -16.00 26.82
CA LYS A 63 16.30 -16.70 28.02
C LYS A 63 16.05 -18.20 27.97
N SER A 64 14.90 -18.62 27.47
CA SER A 64 14.58 -20.05 27.31
C SER A 64 15.45 -20.69 26.22
N LEU A 65 15.64 -20.00 25.09
CA LEU A 65 16.50 -20.43 24.00
C LEU A 65 17.98 -20.46 24.41
N HIS A 66 18.44 -19.56 25.29
CA HIS A 66 19.79 -19.58 25.84
C HIS A 66 20.13 -20.95 26.45
N GLU A 67 19.25 -21.48 27.29
CA GLU A 67 19.46 -22.79 27.92
C GLU A 67 19.46 -23.92 26.88
N ILE A 68 18.62 -23.83 25.84
CA ILE A 68 18.60 -24.80 24.74
C ILE A 68 19.93 -24.73 23.94
N ILE A 69 20.38 -23.54 23.55
CA ILE A 69 21.63 -23.31 22.80
C ILE A 69 22.85 -23.80 23.59
N LYS A 70 22.84 -23.56 24.90
CA LYS A 70 23.91 -23.97 25.81
C LYS A 70 24.07 -25.48 25.86
N ASN A 71 22.95 -26.21 25.97
CA ASN A 71 22.94 -27.67 26.15
C ASN A 71 22.92 -28.46 24.83
N SER A 72 22.61 -27.82 23.70
CA SER A 72 22.53 -28.48 22.40
C SER A 72 23.92 -28.80 21.82
N LYS A 73 24.02 -30.01 21.26
CA LYS A 73 25.17 -30.51 20.47
C LYS A 73 24.94 -30.40 18.96
N HIS A 74 23.73 -30.02 18.54
CA HIS A 74 23.34 -29.93 17.13
C HIS A 74 23.71 -28.56 16.55
N ASN A 75 23.79 -28.47 15.22
CA ASN A 75 24.16 -27.25 14.53
C ASN A 75 23.11 -26.14 14.71
N ILE A 76 23.57 -24.96 15.10
CA ILE A 76 22.75 -23.78 15.36
C ILE A 76 23.28 -22.60 14.54
N LEU A 77 22.40 -21.95 13.78
CA LEU A 77 22.66 -20.71 13.07
C LEU A 77 21.73 -19.62 13.60
N ILE A 78 22.28 -18.54 14.13
CA ILE A 78 21.50 -17.39 14.60
C ILE A 78 21.65 -16.26 13.59
N ALA A 79 20.54 -15.87 12.96
CA ALA A 79 20.49 -14.77 12.01
C ALA A 79 20.11 -13.47 12.74
N LEU A 80 21.08 -12.57 12.83
CA LEU A 80 20.93 -11.25 13.44
C LEU A 80 20.01 -10.35 12.59
N PRO A 81 19.37 -9.35 13.21
CA PRO A 81 18.45 -8.44 12.52
C PRO A 81 19.14 -7.59 11.45
N GLN A 82 18.31 -7.06 10.55
CA GLN A 82 18.71 -5.97 9.64
C GLN A 82 18.42 -4.62 10.31
N ASN A 83 18.72 -3.49 9.66
CA ASN A 83 18.51 -2.16 10.25
C ASN A 83 17.02 -1.75 10.30
N TYR A 84 16.26 -2.40 11.17
CA TYR A 84 14.85 -2.13 11.44
C TYR A 84 14.66 -0.93 12.37
N THR A 85 13.41 -0.51 12.53
CA THR A 85 13.01 0.48 13.54
C THR A 85 12.62 -0.24 14.82
N PHE A 86 13.32 0.04 15.91
CA PHE A 86 12.94 -0.34 17.27
C PHE A 86 11.83 0.56 17.77
N LYS A 87 10.76 0.01 18.35
CA LYS A 87 9.63 0.79 18.90
C LYS A 87 9.50 0.60 20.40
N TYR A 88 9.35 1.68 21.17
CA TYR A 88 9.22 1.56 22.63
C TYR A 88 8.32 2.61 23.28
N ASP A 89 8.00 2.39 24.56
CA ASP A 89 7.05 3.16 25.38
C ASP A 89 5.63 3.16 24.78
N LYS A 90 4.96 2.01 24.93
CA LYS A 90 3.63 1.80 24.36
C LYS A 90 2.57 2.50 25.21
N PHE A 91 1.85 3.42 24.58
CA PHE A 91 0.66 4.03 25.14
C PHE A 91 -0.54 3.71 24.24
N ARG A 92 -1.53 2.98 24.79
CA ARG A 92 -2.65 2.40 24.02
C ARG A 92 -2.12 1.54 22.88
N ASP A 93 -2.44 1.87 21.63
CA ASP A 93 -2.07 1.11 20.43
C ASP A 93 -0.89 1.72 19.65
N SER A 94 -0.22 2.73 20.21
CA SER A 94 0.92 3.41 19.59
C SER A 94 2.16 3.40 20.47
N TYR A 95 3.33 3.34 19.84
CA TYR A 95 4.62 3.53 20.51
C TYR A 95 5.00 5.01 20.46
N SER A 96 5.45 5.54 21.59
CA SER A 96 5.79 6.97 21.72
C SER A 96 7.17 7.30 21.15
N TYR A 97 8.05 6.30 21.07
CA TYR A 97 9.42 6.47 20.61
C TYR A 97 9.85 5.40 19.61
N GLU A 98 10.74 5.80 18.71
CA GLU A 98 11.36 4.93 17.72
C GLU A 98 12.85 5.25 17.54
N GLU A 99 13.65 4.20 17.31
CA GLU A 99 15.09 4.33 17.06
C GLU A 99 15.55 3.28 16.05
N LYS A 100 16.49 3.61 15.16
CA LYS A 100 17.03 2.60 14.23
C LYS A 100 18.01 1.69 14.95
N LEU A 101 17.96 0.40 14.62
CA LEU A 101 18.86 -0.61 15.21
C LEU A 101 20.35 -0.23 15.10
N LYS A 102 20.75 0.41 14.00
CA LYS A 102 22.13 0.90 13.82
C LYS A 102 22.58 1.96 14.83
N ASP A 103 21.65 2.70 15.41
CA ASP A 103 21.93 3.83 16.31
C ASP A 103 21.97 3.35 17.79
N MET A 104 21.42 2.17 18.06
CA MET A 104 21.36 1.55 19.39
C MET A 104 22.15 0.23 19.52
N ILE A 105 23.27 0.09 18.79
CA ILE A 105 24.10 -1.13 18.78
C ILE A 105 24.50 -1.58 20.20
N GLY A 106 24.76 -0.63 21.10
CA GLY A 106 25.09 -0.92 22.49
C GLY A 106 23.98 -1.63 23.25
N ASP A 107 22.73 -1.20 23.07
CA ASP A 107 21.55 -1.81 23.69
C ASP A 107 21.13 -3.10 22.99
N LEU A 108 21.29 -3.19 21.66
CA LEU A 108 21.15 -4.45 20.93
C LEU A 108 22.08 -5.53 21.47
N LYS A 109 23.33 -5.17 21.81
CA LYS A 109 24.26 -6.11 22.41
C LYS A 109 23.73 -6.65 23.75
N LYS A 110 23.10 -5.82 24.58
CA LYS A 110 22.48 -6.27 25.84
C LYS A 110 21.34 -7.26 25.59
N ILE A 111 20.49 -6.99 24.59
CA ILE A 111 19.41 -7.90 24.20
C ILE A 111 19.99 -9.24 23.74
N PHE A 112 21.02 -9.22 22.90
CA PHE A 112 21.68 -10.43 22.42
C PHE A 112 22.38 -11.24 23.51
N GLU A 113 22.89 -10.59 24.57
CA GLU A 113 23.50 -11.26 25.72
C GLU A 113 22.51 -12.15 26.49
N GLU A 114 21.20 -11.89 26.39
CA GLU A 114 20.16 -12.77 26.97
C GLU A 114 19.95 -14.06 26.15
N LEU A 115 20.37 -14.08 24.88
CA LEU A 115 20.28 -15.24 23.99
C LEU A 115 21.58 -16.05 23.96
N PHE A 116 22.73 -15.38 24.01
CA PHE A 116 24.03 -16.03 23.83
C PHE A 116 24.61 -16.62 25.13
N PRO A 117 25.27 -17.78 25.06
CA PRO A 117 26.07 -18.30 26.18
C PRO A 117 27.08 -17.25 26.68
N LYS A 118 27.23 -17.12 28.01
CA LYS A 118 28.04 -16.08 28.65
C LYS A 118 29.52 -16.12 28.23
N GLU A 119 30.02 -17.28 27.84
CA GLU A 119 31.38 -17.53 27.38
C GLU A 119 31.71 -16.82 26.06
N ILE A 120 30.70 -16.30 25.36
CA ILE A 120 30.84 -15.64 24.06
C ILE A 120 30.80 -14.11 24.20
N LYS A 121 30.49 -13.60 25.40
CA LYS A 121 30.45 -12.16 25.68
C LYS A 121 31.78 -11.51 25.32
N ASN A 122 31.71 -10.37 24.62
CA ASN A 122 32.86 -9.57 24.20
C ASN A 122 33.85 -10.23 23.22
N ARG A 123 33.50 -11.36 22.57
CA ARG A 123 34.39 -12.01 21.59
C ARG A 123 34.30 -11.42 20.18
N TYR A 124 33.32 -10.56 19.93
CA TYR A 124 33.14 -9.83 18.69
C TYR A 124 32.51 -8.45 18.96
N ASN A 125 32.66 -7.56 17.98
CA ASN A 125 31.92 -6.31 17.89
C ASN A 125 31.01 -6.32 16.67
N LEU A 126 29.80 -5.79 16.84
CA LEU A 126 28.87 -5.54 15.74
C LEU A 126 29.01 -4.08 15.32
N ILE A 127 29.09 -3.82 14.03
CA ILE A 127 29.11 -2.46 13.48
C ILE A 127 28.12 -2.34 12.34
N TYR A 128 27.55 -1.14 12.18
CA TYR A 128 26.68 -0.83 11.06
C TYR A 128 27.51 -0.55 9.80
N GLU A 129 27.32 -1.40 8.80
CA GLU A 129 27.85 -1.23 7.45
C GLU A 129 27.02 -2.10 6.52
N ASN A 130 26.34 -1.45 5.57
CA ASN A 130 25.67 -2.17 4.51
C ASN A 130 26.71 -2.86 3.63
N SER A 131 26.55 -4.15 3.44
CA SER A 131 27.49 -4.96 2.70
C SER A 131 26.80 -6.05 1.88
N ILE A 132 27.53 -6.54 0.89
CA ILE A 132 27.12 -7.64 0.02
C ILE A 132 28.11 -8.77 0.22
N THR A 133 27.61 -9.99 0.44
CA THR A 133 28.42 -11.21 0.52
C THR A 133 28.00 -12.13 -0.61
N ASN A 134 28.94 -12.43 -1.52
CA ASN A 134 28.71 -13.36 -2.62
C ASN A 134 29.14 -14.77 -2.20
N LEU A 135 28.25 -15.74 -2.37
CA LEU A 135 28.49 -17.15 -2.14
C LEU A 135 28.15 -17.88 -3.43
N LYS A 136 29.15 -18.40 -4.16
CA LYS A 136 28.95 -19.10 -5.45
C LYS A 136 27.98 -18.34 -6.38
N ASN A 137 26.70 -18.74 -6.43
CA ASN A 137 25.68 -18.18 -7.31
C ASN A 137 24.65 -17.30 -6.56
N SER A 138 24.79 -17.14 -5.25
CA SER A 138 23.94 -16.30 -4.41
C SER A 138 24.65 -15.03 -3.95
N SER A 139 23.85 -14.00 -3.71
CA SER A 139 24.30 -12.74 -3.15
C SER A 139 23.39 -12.33 -2.00
N PHE A 140 24.01 -12.07 -0.85
CA PHE A 140 23.34 -11.72 0.40
C PHE A 140 23.66 -10.30 0.80
N SER A 141 22.64 -9.49 1.05
CA SER A 141 22.79 -8.20 1.71
C SER A 141 22.86 -8.38 3.23
N SER A 142 23.60 -7.52 3.91
CA SER A 142 23.60 -7.38 5.37
C SER A 142 23.72 -5.91 5.77
N ALA A 143 22.98 -5.49 6.80
CA ALA A 143 23.10 -4.14 7.36
C ALA A 143 24.23 -3.99 8.40
N PHE A 144 24.73 -5.10 8.92
CA PHE A 144 25.76 -5.14 9.95
C PHE A 144 26.90 -6.07 9.54
N CYS A 145 28.08 -5.81 10.10
CA CYS A 145 29.25 -6.67 9.96
C CYS A 145 29.91 -6.91 11.33
N PHE A 146 30.72 -7.96 11.43
CA PHE A 146 31.51 -8.26 12.61
C PHE A 146 32.95 -7.77 12.50
N THR A 147 33.46 -7.22 13.61
CA THR A 147 34.86 -6.82 13.80
C THR A 147 35.39 -7.29 15.15
N ASN A 148 36.68 -7.08 15.41
CA ASN A 148 37.35 -7.41 16.67
C ASN A 148 37.09 -8.86 17.12
N LEU A 149 37.41 -9.81 16.23
CA LEU A 149 37.14 -11.23 16.40
C LEU A 149 38.21 -11.89 17.29
N LEU A 150 37.92 -12.07 18.57
CA LEU A 150 38.83 -12.69 19.53
C LEU A 150 38.71 -14.22 19.52
N ASN A 151 39.68 -14.88 18.87
CA ASN A 151 39.75 -16.33 18.72
C ASN A 151 38.48 -16.93 18.07
N LEU A 152 37.83 -16.17 17.17
CA LEU A 152 36.67 -16.61 16.40
C LEU A 152 37.06 -16.78 14.93
N LYS A 153 36.46 -17.79 14.27
CA LYS A 153 36.68 -18.02 12.84
C LYS A 153 35.61 -17.31 12.04
N ASN A 154 36.00 -16.45 11.11
CA ASN A 154 35.10 -15.96 10.08
C ASN A 154 34.76 -17.09 9.09
N LYS A 155 33.52 -17.12 8.63
CA LYS A 155 33.03 -18.13 7.70
C LYS A 155 32.63 -17.53 6.36
N THR A 156 32.06 -16.33 6.40
CA THR A 156 31.75 -15.54 5.21
C THR A 156 32.26 -14.12 5.39
N ILE A 157 32.65 -13.48 4.30
CA ILE A 157 33.17 -12.11 4.28
C ILE A 157 32.42 -11.28 3.24
N ALA A 158 32.18 -10.02 3.58
CA ALA A 158 31.65 -9.04 2.66
C ALA A 158 32.64 -8.77 1.52
N GLU A 159 32.11 -8.65 0.31
CA GLU A 159 32.84 -8.18 -0.87
C GLU A 159 33.28 -6.73 -0.67
N GLY A 160 34.51 -6.41 -1.10
CA GLY A 160 35.09 -5.08 -0.93
C GLY A 160 35.66 -4.82 0.47
N SER A 161 34.81 -4.75 1.51
CA SER A 161 35.26 -4.36 2.86
C SER A 161 36.02 -5.45 3.61
N LYS A 162 35.92 -6.71 3.14
CA LYS A 162 36.54 -7.91 3.75
C LYS A 162 36.15 -8.14 5.22
N ARG A 163 35.08 -7.49 5.69
CA ARG A 163 34.55 -7.68 7.04
C ARG A 163 33.77 -8.98 7.14
N ALA A 164 33.80 -9.62 8.31
CA ALA A 164 33.08 -10.87 8.51
C ALA A 164 31.58 -10.62 8.57
N THR A 165 30.81 -11.42 7.84
CA THR A 165 29.33 -11.41 7.85
C THR A 165 28.73 -12.64 8.51
N THR A 166 29.54 -13.70 8.66
CA THR A 166 29.22 -14.87 9.49
C THR A 166 30.44 -15.28 10.28
N ILE A 167 30.27 -15.55 11.57
CA ILE A 167 31.33 -16.01 12.47
C ILE A 167 30.88 -17.27 13.22
N GLN A 168 31.84 -18.16 13.47
CA GLN A 168 31.65 -19.37 14.27
C GLN A 168 32.04 -19.10 15.73
N LEU A 169 31.10 -19.23 16.65
CA LEU A 169 31.25 -18.95 18.08
C LEU A 169 31.80 -20.15 18.86
N LYS A 170 31.27 -21.34 18.56
CA LYS A 170 31.76 -22.66 18.99
C LYS A 170 31.51 -23.66 17.86
N GLU A 171 31.95 -24.91 18.04
CA GLU A 171 31.89 -25.96 17.01
C GLU A 171 30.53 -26.02 16.28
N ASN A 172 29.43 -26.00 17.04
CA ASN A 172 28.07 -26.13 16.53
C ASN A 172 27.26 -24.82 16.53
N LEU A 173 27.86 -23.64 16.78
CA LEU A 173 27.13 -22.38 16.89
C LEU A 173 27.71 -21.29 16.00
N PHE A 174 26.85 -20.75 15.14
CA PHE A 174 27.17 -19.75 14.14
C PHE A 174 26.25 -18.55 14.30
N ILE A 175 26.77 -17.35 14.08
CA ILE A 175 25.98 -16.12 14.00
C ILE A 175 26.25 -15.43 12.66
N THR A 176 25.19 -14.98 11.99
CA THR A 176 25.26 -14.32 10.69
C THR A 176 24.48 -13.01 10.69
N THR A 177 24.98 -12.02 9.97
CA THR A 177 24.25 -10.76 9.68
C THR A 177 23.58 -10.80 8.31
N LEU A 178 23.77 -11.87 7.53
CA LEU A 178 23.21 -12.01 6.18
C LEU A 178 21.69 -12.10 6.22
N LYS A 179 21.02 -11.33 5.36
CA LYS A 179 19.57 -11.36 5.22
C LYS A 179 19.14 -12.69 4.60
N LEU A 180 18.51 -13.57 5.38
CA LEU A 180 18.14 -14.92 4.94
C LEU A 180 17.08 -14.90 3.84
N ARG A 181 16.14 -13.95 3.92
CA ARG A 181 15.08 -13.73 2.93
C ARG A 181 15.49 -12.62 1.96
N SER A 182 16.34 -12.98 1.01
CA SER A 182 16.78 -12.10 -0.09
C SER A 182 16.37 -12.72 -1.43
N PRO A 183 15.88 -11.95 -2.42
CA PRO A 183 15.59 -12.46 -3.76
C PRO A 183 16.79 -13.15 -4.44
N LYS A 184 18.01 -12.70 -4.10
CA LYS A 184 19.27 -13.25 -4.63
C LYS A 184 19.98 -14.19 -3.65
N GLY A 185 19.43 -14.40 -2.46
CA GLY A 185 20.02 -15.26 -1.43
C GLY A 185 19.41 -16.66 -1.45
N ASN A 186 20.25 -17.69 -1.38
CA ASN A 186 19.82 -19.07 -1.25
C ASN A 186 20.31 -19.67 0.09
N LEU A 187 19.38 -19.98 0.99
CA LEU A 187 19.69 -20.54 2.30
C LEU A 187 20.56 -21.80 2.19
N ASP A 188 20.33 -22.65 1.20
CA ASP A 188 21.08 -23.89 1.01
C ASP A 188 22.55 -23.60 0.71
N GLU A 189 22.83 -22.59 -0.12
CA GLU A 189 24.20 -22.17 -0.43
C GLU A 189 24.90 -21.57 0.79
N LEU A 190 24.19 -20.81 1.62
CA LEU A 190 24.72 -20.35 2.90
C LEU A 190 25.08 -21.54 3.78
N LEU A 191 24.13 -22.44 4.04
CA LEU A 191 24.36 -23.61 4.90
C LEU A 191 25.50 -24.50 4.38
N LEU A 192 25.61 -24.67 3.06
CA LEU A 192 26.72 -25.39 2.41
C LEU A 192 28.05 -24.68 2.65
N SER A 193 28.11 -23.36 2.48
CA SER A 193 29.33 -22.57 2.70
C SER A 193 29.82 -22.63 4.16
N LEU A 194 28.90 -22.81 5.11
CA LEU A 194 29.20 -22.94 6.53
C LEU A 194 29.62 -24.37 6.94
N GLY A 195 29.45 -25.35 6.04
CA GLY A 195 29.67 -26.76 6.33
C GLY A 195 28.59 -27.36 7.26
N LEU A 196 27.42 -26.73 7.34
CA LEU A 196 26.30 -27.22 8.16
C LEU A 196 25.51 -28.32 7.48
N VAL A 197 25.68 -28.46 6.17
CA VAL A 197 24.98 -29.41 5.31
C VAL A 197 25.99 -29.96 4.31
N GLU A 198 25.86 -31.24 3.99
CA GLU A 198 26.75 -31.88 3.03
C GLU A 198 26.44 -31.41 1.60
N GLN A 199 27.50 -31.29 0.80
CA GLN A 199 27.39 -30.99 -0.62
C GLN A 199 26.74 -32.19 -1.32
N ARG A 200 25.42 -32.15 -1.52
CA ARG A 200 24.75 -33.02 -2.48
C ARG A 200 25.36 -32.73 -3.86
N GLN A 201 25.56 -33.77 -4.66
CA GLN A 201 25.98 -33.59 -6.06
C GLN A 201 25.08 -32.54 -6.72
N ILE A 202 25.69 -31.61 -7.45
CA ILE A 202 24.95 -30.64 -8.25
C ILE A 202 24.01 -31.44 -9.12
N VAL A 203 22.70 -31.23 -8.97
CA VAL A 203 21.69 -31.87 -9.80
C VAL A 203 21.97 -31.41 -11.23
N PRO A 204 22.43 -32.28 -12.13
CA PRO A 204 22.77 -31.86 -13.48
C PRO A 204 21.50 -31.48 -14.22
N GLN A 205 21.59 -30.52 -15.13
CA GLN A 205 20.43 -30.00 -15.87
C GLN A 205 19.64 -31.12 -16.56
N TRP A 206 20.34 -32.11 -17.13
CA TRP A 206 19.69 -33.27 -17.76
C TRP A 206 18.79 -34.07 -16.82
N LEU A 207 19.05 -34.08 -15.50
CA LEU A 207 18.23 -34.77 -14.52
C LEU A 207 16.99 -33.94 -14.13
N ILE A 208 17.05 -32.61 -14.24
CA ILE A 208 15.90 -31.70 -14.11
C ILE A 208 14.99 -31.83 -15.34
N ASP A 209 15.60 -32.00 -16.50
CA ASP A 209 14.90 -32.17 -17.78
C ASP A 209 14.34 -33.60 -17.95
N PHE A 210 14.91 -34.57 -17.23
CA PHE A 210 14.46 -35.97 -17.23
C PHE A 210 13.10 -36.10 -16.54
N GLU A 211 12.03 -36.17 -17.34
CA GLU A 211 10.68 -36.35 -16.83
C GLU A 211 10.48 -37.75 -16.25
N CYS A 212 10.14 -37.82 -14.97
CA CYS A 212 9.83 -39.09 -14.31
C CYS A 212 8.65 -38.96 -13.32
N PHE A 213 8.15 -40.09 -12.83
CA PHE A 213 7.02 -40.14 -11.91
C PHE A 213 5.79 -39.38 -12.43
N ASN A 214 5.32 -38.34 -11.71
CA ASN A 214 4.21 -37.49 -12.10
C ASN A 214 4.64 -36.08 -12.51
N ASP A 215 5.90 -35.88 -12.91
CA ASP A 215 6.43 -34.58 -13.33
C ASP A 215 5.55 -33.93 -14.40
N LYS A 216 5.13 -34.71 -15.41
CA LYS A 216 4.24 -34.24 -16.48
C LYS A 216 2.91 -33.71 -15.92
N GLU A 217 2.28 -34.47 -15.01
CA GLU A 217 1.03 -34.07 -14.37
C GLU A 217 1.21 -32.78 -13.55
N GLN A 218 2.32 -32.64 -12.82
CA GLN A 218 2.60 -31.45 -12.02
C GLN A 218 2.95 -30.23 -12.88
N LYS A 219 3.70 -30.42 -13.98
CA LYS A 219 3.97 -29.37 -14.97
C LYS A 219 2.68 -28.88 -15.61
N ASP A 220 1.79 -29.79 -16.01
CA ASP A 220 0.47 -29.46 -16.55
C ASP A 220 -0.40 -28.70 -15.54
N LYS A 221 -0.41 -29.14 -14.27
CA LYS A 221 -1.11 -28.41 -13.17
C LYS A 221 -0.52 -27.02 -12.97
N SER A 222 0.79 -26.87 -12.99
CA SER A 222 1.48 -25.58 -12.84
C SER A 222 1.13 -24.64 -14.00
N ALA A 223 1.18 -25.12 -15.24
CA ALA A 223 0.83 -24.35 -16.43
C ALA A 223 -0.63 -23.85 -16.36
N ARG A 224 -1.59 -24.74 -16.08
CA ARG A 224 -3.01 -24.37 -15.93
C ARG A 224 -3.24 -23.36 -14.80
N ASN A 225 -2.54 -23.50 -13.67
CA ASN A 225 -2.67 -22.55 -12.57
C ASN A 225 -2.04 -21.19 -12.92
N LYS A 226 -0.95 -21.15 -13.69
CA LYS A 226 -0.37 -19.89 -14.19
C LYS A 226 -1.31 -19.17 -15.14
N GLU A 227 -1.98 -19.89 -16.05
CA GLU A 227 -3.02 -19.30 -16.92
C GLU A 227 -4.18 -18.71 -16.11
N LYS A 228 -4.65 -19.41 -15.07
CA LYS A 228 -5.68 -18.88 -14.16
C LYS A 228 -5.22 -17.62 -13.43
N ILE A 229 -3.99 -17.60 -12.94
CA ILE A 229 -3.41 -16.41 -12.28
C ILE A 229 -3.36 -15.24 -13.26
N GLN A 230 -2.93 -15.48 -14.50
CA GLN A 230 -2.90 -14.44 -15.53
C GLN A 230 -4.29 -13.87 -15.76
N LYS A 231 -5.30 -14.72 -15.98
CA LYS A 231 -6.68 -14.27 -16.19
C LYS A 231 -7.23 -13.48 -15.00
N LEU A 232 -7.02 -13.96 -13.77
CA LEU A 232 -7.45 -13.25 -12.57
C LEU A 232 -6.76 -11.89 -12.42
N ASN A 233 -5.47 -11.78 -12.79
CA ASN A 233 -4.76 -10.50 -12.77
C ASN A 233 -5.33 -9.52 -13.82
N GLU A 234 -5.70 -10.01 -15.00
CA GLU A 234 -6.38 -9.20 -16.02
C GLU A 234 -7.74 -8.67 -15.50
N GLU A 235 -8.53 -9.53 -14.85
CA GLU A 235 -9.80 -9.14 -14.21
C GLU A 235 -9.59 -8.10 -13.09
N ILE A 236 -8.56 -8.26 -12.25
CA ILE A 236 -8.19 -7.29 -11.21
C ILE A 236 -7.81 -5.94 -11.82
N ASN A 237 -7.05 -5.94 -12.90
CA ASN A 237 -6.63 -4.70 -13.57
C ASN A 237 -7.84 -3.96 -14.15
N GLN A 238 -8.76 -4.67 -14.82
CA GLN A 238 -10.01 -4.09 -15.32
C GLN A 238 -10.86 -3.49 -14.20
N ALA A 239 -11.00 -4.21 -13.07
CA ALA A 239 -11.72 -3.69 -11.91
C ALA A 239 -11.06 -2.43 -11.33
N ASN A 240 -9.73 -2.39 -11.24
CA ASN A 240 -8.99 -1.22 -10.77
C ASN A 240 -9.11 -0.02 -11.72
N GLU A 241 -9.13 -0.24 -13.03
CA GLU A 241 -9.37 0.82 -14.02
C GLU A 241 -10.76 1.46 -13.80
N ILE A 242 -11.79 0.65 -13.60
CA ILE A 242 -13.15 1.13 -13.29
C ILE A 242 -13.16 1.89 -11.95
N LEU A 243 -12.49 1.39 -10.92
CA LEU A 243 -12.38 2.08 -9.62
C LEU A 243 -11.68 3.44 -9.75
N ASN A 244 -10.64 3.53 -10.55
CA ASN A 244 -9.93 4.78 -10.82
C ASN A 244 -10.80 5.79 -11.60
N GLN A 245 -11.56 5.32 -12.59
CA GLN A 245 -12.55 6.15 -13.30
C GLN A 245 -13.64 6.66 -12.34
N ASN A 246 -14.15 5.79 -11.47
CA ASN A 246 -15.14 6.17 -10.46
C ASN A 246 -14.57 7.18 -9.47
N LEU A 247 -13.30 7.03 -9.06
CA LEU A 247 -12.62 7.98 -8.19
C LEU A 247 -12.48 9.34 -8.88
N TYR A 248 -12.10 9.36 -10.16
CA TYR A 248 -12.01 10.59 -10.96
C TYR A 248 -13.32 11.38 -10.91
N TYR A 249 -14.47 10.76 -11.20
CA TYR A 249 -15.76 11.45 -11.12
C TYR A 249 -16.13 11.87 -9.69
N LYS A 250 -15.77 11.09 -8.67
CA LYS A 250 -15.98 11.46 -7.24
C LYS A 250 -15.19 12.70 -6.82
N THR A 251 -14.07 13.03 -7.48
CA THR A 251 -13.31 14.24 -7.16
C THR A 251 -14.11 15.54 -7.40
N VAL A 252 -15.22 15.51 -8.16
CA VAL A 252 -16.18 16.63 -8.29
C VAL A 252 -16.70 17.14 -6.92
N LEU A 253 -16.60 16.31 -5.87
CA LEU A 253 -17.02 16.63 -4.52
C LEU A 253 -15.96 17.40 -3.72
N THR A 254 -14.71 17.50 -4.20
CA THR A 254 -13.59 18.16 -3.50
C THR A 254 -12.94 19.28 -4.32
N GLU A 255 -13.00 19.19 -5.64
CA GLU A 255 -12.34 20.12 -6.57
C GLU A 255 -12.98 21.53 -6.61
N THR A 256 -12.21 22.49 -7.12
CA THR A 256 -12.61 23.87 -7.42
C THR A 256 -11.81 24.42 -8.61
N GLY A 257 -12.30 25.46 -9.28
CA GLY A 257 -11.64 26.04 -10.47
C GLY A 257 -11.60 25.06 -11.66
N GLU A 258 -10.53 25.15 -12.45
CA GLU A 258 -10.35 24.35 -13.69
C GLU A 258 -10.58 22.83 -13.52
N PRO A 259 -10.03 22.14 -12.50
CA PRO A 259 -10.33 20.72 -12.31
C PRO A 259 -11.82 20.41 -12.15
N LEU A 260 -12.56 21.27 -11.44
CA LEU A 260 -14.00 21.10 -11.24
C LEU A 260 -14.76 21.32 -12.56
N VAL A 261 -14.44 22.39 -13.28
CA VAL A 261 -15.04 22.69 -14.60
C VAL A 261 -14.88 21.51 -15.54
N LYS A 262 -13.66 20.96 -15.63
CA LYS A 262 -13.37 19.80 -16.48
C LYS A 262 -14.27 18.60 -16.17
N ILE A 263 -14.38 18.21 -14.91
CA ILE A 263 -15.18 17.03 -14.52
C ILE A 263 -16.67 17.28 -14.78
N VAL A 264 -17.16 18.49 -14.47
CA VAL A 264 -18.55 18.88 -14.72
C VAL A 264 -18.86 18.89 -16.22
N PHE A 265 -17.96 19.38 -17.07
CA PHE A 265 -18.12 19.36 -18.52
C PHE A 265 -18.19 17.92 -19.06
N GLU A 266 -17.33 17.03 -18.59
CA GLU A 266 -17.37 15.62 -18.98
C GLU A 266 -18.69 14.94 -18.56
N MET A 267 -19.22 15.26 -17.37
CA MET A 267 -20.51 14.77 -16.90
C MET A 267 -21.67 15.35 -17.72
N LEU A 268 -21.78 16.67 -17.82
CA LEU A 268 -22.85 17.35 -18.55
C LEU A 268 -22.85 17.01 -20.04
N GLY A 269 -21.68 16.94 -20.67
CA GLY A 269 -21.57 16.59 -22.07
C GLY A 269 -22.07 15.18 -22.36
N ARG A 270 -21.82 14.23 -21.44
CA ARG A 270 -22.40 12.87 -21.52
C ARG A 270 -23.90 12.84 -21.21
N LEU A 271 -24.34 13.54 -20.18
CA LEU A 271 -25.75 13.55 -19.76
C LEU A 271 -26.66 14.17 -20.82
N LEU A 272 -26.20 15.25 -21.44
CA LEU A 272 -26.96 16.05 -22.40
C LEU A 272 -26.61 15.72 -23.87
N ASN A 273 -25.71 14.76 -24.09
CA ASN A 273 -25.18 14.40 -25.40
C ASN A 273 -24.71 15.64 -26.20
N TYR A 274 -23.90 16.48 -25.55
CA TYR A 274 -23.46 17.78 -26.08
C TYR A 274 -21.96 17.95 -25.93
N ASP A 275 -21.28 18.44 -26.97
CA ASP A 275 -19.83 18.67 -26.94
C ASP A 275 -19.49 20.04 -26.35
N LEU A 276 -18.94 20.03 -25.13
CA LEU A 276 -18.48 21.21 -24.41
C LEU A 276 -16.98 21.50 -24.61
N SER A 277 -16.25 20.64 -25.33
CA SER A 277 -14.79 20.74 -25.46
C SER A 277 -14.28 21.98 -26.20
N HIS A 278 -15.17 22.62 -26.97
CA HIS A 278 -14.88 23.82 -27.77
C HIS A 278 -15.43 25.11 -27.15
N PHE A 279 -15.99 25.06 -25.94
CA PHE A 279 -16.49 26.26 -25.28
C PHE A 279 -15.34 27.24 -24.99
N ALA A 280 -15.44 28.46 -25.53
CA ALA A 280 -14.44 29.50 -25.36
C ALA A 280 -14.85 30.42 -24.21
N ASP A 281 -14.11 30.37 -23.10
CA ASP A 281 -14.30 31.25 -21.96
C ASP A 281 -14.06 32.72 -22.35
N LYS A 282 -15.16 33.45 -22.57
CA LYS A 282 -15.15 34.90 -22.79
C LYS A 282 -15.25 35.69 -21.48
N LYS A 283 -15.22 35.01 -20.32
CA LYS A 283 -15.43 35.51 -18.96
C LYS A 283 -16.86 35.99 -18.65
N ASP A 284 -17.81 35.57 -19.47
CA ASP A 284 -19.23 35.88 -19.27
C ASP A 284 -19.93 34.72 -18.58
N GLU A 285 -19.94 33.49 -19.10
CA GLU A 285 -20.49 32.31 -18.44
C GLU A 285 -19.55 31.10 -18.50
N ASP A 286 -19.68 30.15 -17.58
CA ASP A 286 -18.83 28.95 -17.59
C ASP A 286 -19.25 27.97 -18.69
N PHE A 287 -20.53 27.93 -19.08
CA PHE A 287 -20.97 27.18 -20.26
C PHE A 287 -22.31 27.67 -20.83
N ARG A 288 -22.48 27.45 -22.14
CA ARG A 288 -23.73 27.67 -22.89
C ARG A 288 -24.06 26.43 -23.73
N ILE A 289 -25.23 25.85 -23.53
CA ILE A 289 -25.70 24.63 -24.22
C ILE A 289 -27.04 24.93 -24.89
N THR A 290 -27.17 24.68 -26.19
CA THR A 290 -28.45 24.85 -26.91
C THR A 290 -29.01 23.51 -27.32
N ILE A 291 -30.21 23.18 -26.84
CA ILE A 291 -30.94 21.94 -27.16
C ILE A 291 -32.38 22.30 -27.51
N ASP A 292 -32.77 22.01 -28.74
CA ASP A 292 -34.06 22.39 -29.32
C ASP A 292 -34.34 23.90 -29.17
N ASP A 293 -35.42 24.24 -28.47
CA ASP A 293 -35.92 25.57 -28.14
C ASP A 293 -35.36 26.13 -26.83
N SER A 294 -34.41 25.44 -26.19
CA SER A 294 -33.90 25.81 -24.87
C SER A 294 -32.40 26.11 -24.89
N ILE A 295 -32.02 27.19 -24.23
CA ILE A 295 -30.62 27.59 -24.02
C ILE A 295 -30.31 27.46 -22.54
N PHE A 296 -29.45 26.51 -22.16
CA PHE A 296 -28.91 26.42 -20.82
C PHE A 296 -27.68 27.30 -20.69
N ILE A 297 -27.72 28.24 -19.75
CA ILE A 297 -26.59 29.08 -19.35
C ILE A 297 -26.18 28.65 -17.95
N GLY A 298 -24.89 28.37 -17.73
CA GLY A 298 -24.48 27.86 -16.43
C GLY A 298 -23.20 28.43 -15.86
N GLU A 299 -23.13 28.30 -14.54
CA GLU A 299 -21.99 28.66 -13.70
C GLU A 299 -21.61 27.44 -12.85
N ILE A 300 -20.30 27.22 -12.70
CA ILE A 300 -19.67 26.13 -11.98
C ILE A 300 -18.81 26.71 -10.86
N LYS A 301 -19.17 26.44 -9.60
CA LYS A 301 -18.36 26.92 -8.45
C LYS A 301 -18.04 25.86 -7.42
N GLY A 302 -16.77 25.84 -7.00
CA GLY A 302 -16.33 25.11 -5.81
C GLY A 302 -16.04 26.06 -4.66
N ILE A 303 -16.82 26.00 -3.58
CA ILE A 303 -16.73 26.92 -2.44
C ILE A 303 -16.70 26.17 -1.09
N ASN A 304 -16.03 26.75 -0.09
CA ASN A 304 -15.98 26.20 1.27
C ASN A 304 -17.22 26.59 2.10
N THR A 305 -18.01 27.56 1.64
CA THR A 305 -19.24 27.98 2.32
C THR A 305 -20.47 27.31 1.73
N ASN A 306 -21.62 27.47 2.38
CA ASN A 306 -22.91 27.16 1.77
C ASN A 306 -23.19 28.08 0.56
N VAL A 307 -24.14 27.69 -0.29
CA VAL A 307 -24.60 28.46 -1.46
C VAL A 307 -25.17 29.80 -0.99
N LYS A 308 -24.76 30.90 -1.64
CA LYS A 308 -25.19 32.26 -1.29
C LYS A 308 -26.06 32.84 -2.41
N LYS A 309 -26.90 33.81 -2.06
CA LYS A 309 -27.71 34.58 -3.03
C LYS A 309 -26.89 35.18 -4.17
N VAL A 310 -25.65 35.63 -3.89
CA VAL A 310 -24.74 36.17 -4.90
C VAL A 310 -24.39 35.16 -5.99
N ASN A 311 -24.35 33.86 -5.67
CA ASN A 311 -24.10 32.82 -6.67
C ASN A 311 -25.28 32.71 -7.65
N VAL A 312 -26.51 32.80 -7.13
CA VAL A 312 -27.74 32.76 -7.94
C VAL A 312 -27.87 34.03 -8.79
N SER A 313 -27.63 35.21 -8.20
CA SER A 313 -27.70 36.49 -8.93
C SER A 313 -26.69 36.60 -10.07
N GLN A 314 -25.54 35.94 -9.94
CA GLN A 314 -24.55 35.87 -11.01
C GLN A 314 -25.11 35.13 -12.24
N VAL A 315 -25.67 33.93 -12.04
CA VAL A 315 -26.32 33.17 -13.13
C VAL A 315 -27.47 33.96 -13.77
N ASP A 316 -28.30 34.63 -12.96
CA ASP A 316 -29.39 35.49 -13.46
C ASP A 316 -28.87 36.62 -14.37
N THR A 317 -27.71 37.19 -14.04
CA THR A 317 -27.07 38.20 -14.89
C THR A 317 -26.65 37.61 -16.24
N HIS A 318 -26.09 36.39 -16.25
CA HIS A 318 -25.70 35.69 -17.48
C HIS A 318 -26.91 35.32 -18.33
N CYS A 319 -28.01 34.88 -17.70
CA CYS A 319 -29.27 34.62 -18.41
C CYS A 319 -29.80 35.87 -19.12
N LYS A 320 -29.88 37.02 -18.42
CA LYS A 320 -30.38 38.28 -19.00
C LYS A 320 -29.51 38.79 -20.13
N ASN A 321 -28.18 38.73 -19.97
CA ASN A 321 -27.26 39.09 -21.05
C ASN A 321 -27.49 38.21 -22.29
N CYS A 322 -27.73 36.90 -22.09
CA CYS A 322 -28.04 36.00 -23.20
C CYS A 322 -29.41 36.30 -23.84
N GLU A 323 -30.42 36.67 -23.05
CA GLU A 323 -31.74 37.08 -23.58
C GLU A 323 -31.64 38.36 -24.42
N ASP A 324 -30.87 39.35 -23.96
CA ASP A 324 -30.63 40.61 -24.69
C ASP A 324 -29.85 40.39 -26.02
N GLU A 325 -29.02 39.34 -26.11
CA GLU A 325 -28.29 38.95 -27.32
C GLU A 325 -29.17 38.27 -28.38
N PHE A 326 -30.30 37.66 -28.00
CA PHE A 326 -31.16 36.86 -28.88
C PHE A 326 -32.51 37.54 -29.14
N GLU A 327 -32.72 38.02 -30.36
CA GLU A 327 -34.03 38.55 -30.81
C GLU A 327 -35.10 37.46 -31.04
N ASP A 328 -34.73 36.18 -30.94
CA ASP A 328 -35.64 35.05 -31.17
C ASP A 328 -36.43 34.70 -29.91
N GLU A 329 -37.61 35.31 -29.76
CA GLU A 329 -38.55 35.08 -28.65
C GLU A 329 -39.02 33.61 -28.51
N THR A 330 -38.71 32.73 -29.48
CA THR A 330 -39.08 31.32 -29.39
C THR A 330 -38.14 30.50 -28.51
N LYS A 331 -36.93 31.00 -28.22
CA LYS A 331 -35.95 30.30 -27.38
C LYS A 331 -36.11 30.67 -25.91
N LYS A 332 -36.09 29.66 -25.04
CA LYS A 332 -36.19 29.83 -23.58
C LYS A 332 -34.82 29.69 -22.94
N VAL A 333 -34.38 30.73 -22.24
CA VAL A 333 -33.13 30.72 -21.48
C VAL A 333 -33.37 30.08 -20.11
N LYS A 334 -32.47 29.19 -19.71
CA LYS A 334 -32.55 28.45 -18.45
C LYS A 334 -31.22 28.49 -17.72
N GLY A 335 -31.21 29.03 -16.51
CA GLY A 335 -30.01 29.12 -15.68
C GLY A 335 -29.70 27.83 -14.93
N LEU A 336 -28.44 27.36 -14.98
CA LEU A 336 -27.94 26.21 -14.23
C LEU A 336 -26.79 26.63 -13.31
N LEU A 337 -26.95 26.47 -11.99
CA LEU A 337 -25.88 26.67 -11.02
C LEU A 337 -25.35 25.33 -10.52
N VAL A 338 -24.25 24.86 -11.09
CA VAL A 338 -23.56 23.64 -10.63
C VAL A 338 -22.59 24.01 -9.51
N ILE A 339 -22.80 23.51 -8.29
CA ILE A 339 -22.06 24.02 -7.14
C ILE A 339 -21.55 22.93 -6.18
N ASN A 340 -20.23 22.87 -5.98
CA ASN A 340 -19.59 22.09 -4.93
C ASN A 340 -19.45 22.95 -3.67
N HIS A 341 -20.55 23.06 -2.91
CA HIS A 341 -20.58 23.84 -1.67
C HIS A 341 -20.06 23.03 -0.47
N GLN A 342 -19.46 23.71 0.51
CA GLN A 342 -18.85 23.10 1.70
C GLN A 342 -17.86 21.97 1.37
N ARG A 343 -17.04 22.16 0.34
CA ARG A 343 -16.14 21.13 -0.22
C ARG A 343 -15.06 20.63 0.75
N ASP A 344 -14.75 21.41 1.77
CA ASP A 344 -13.83 21.10 2.86
C ASP A 344 -14.44 20.21 3.96
N LYS A 345 -15.76 19.98 3.91
CA LYS A 345 -16.49 19.07 4.82
C LYS A 345 -16.77 17.72 4.16
N ASN A 346 -16.83 16.68 4.99
CA ASN A 346 -17.37 15.39 4.58
C ASN A 346 -18.82 15.55 4.11
N ILE A 347 -19.25 14.79 3.11
CA ILE A 347 -20.61 14.83 2.53
C ILE A 347 -21.68 14.75 3.63
N THR A 348 -21.49 13.88 4.62
CA THR A 348 -22.45 13.68 5.72
C THR A 348 -22.54 14.87 6.69
N GLU A 349 -21.59 15.78 6.64
CA GLU A 349 -21.49 16.96 7.52
C GLU A 349 -21.90 18.25 6.80
N ARG A 350 -22.24 18.18 5.50
CA ARG A 350 -22.65 19.35 4.72
C ARG A 350 -24.07 19.75 5.10
N GLU A 351 -24.23 21.03 5.43
CA GLU A 351 -25.54 21.65 5.65
C GLU A 351 -26.31 21.78 4.33
N ALA A 352 -27.64 21.65 4.38
CA ALA A 352 -28.50 21.85 3.22
C ALA A 352 -28.44 23.30 2.70
N VAL A 353 -28.80 23.49 1.42
CA VAL A 353 -28.89 24.82 0.80
C VAL A 353 -29.93 25.66 1.53
N ASN A 354 -29.59 26.92 1.83
CA ASN A 354 -30.49 27.80 2.58
C ASN A 354 -31.81 28.03 1.81
N PRO A 355 -32.99 27.84 2.44
CA PRO A 355 -34.29 28.01 1.78
C PRO A 355 -34.49 29.36 1.08
N ASN A 356 -33.96 30.45 1.65
CA ASN A 356 -34.08 31.78 1.05
C ASN A 356 -33.26 31.92 -0.25
N THR A 357 -32.25 31.07 -0.44
CA THR A 357 -31.46 31.00 -1.69
C THR A 357 -32.19 30.14 -2.71
N ILE A 358 -32.84 29.06 -2.27
CA ILE A 358 -33.70 28.22 -3.12
C ILE A 358 -34.85 29.05 -3.69
N SER A 359 -35.60 29.77 -2.85
CA SER A 359 -36.71 30.62 -3.32
C SER A 359 -36.26 31.75 -4.24
N LEU A 360 -35.03 32.24 -4.10
CA LEU A 360 -34.48 33.22 -5.04
C LEU A 360 -34.19 32.58 -6.41
N ALA A 361 -33.63 31.38 -6.42
CA ALA A 361 -33.38 30.64 -7.66
C ALA A 361 -34.68 30.26 -8.36
N GLU A 362 -35.73 29.87 -7.62
CA GLU A 362 -37.08 29.67 -8.17
C GLU A 362 -37.61 30.92 -8.87
N LYS A 363 -37.48 32.08 -8.23
CA LYS A 363 -37.91 33.38 -8.80
C LYS A 363 -37.17 33.75 -10.09
N TYR A 364 -35.90 33.37 -10.21
CA TYR A 364 -35.06 33.65 -11.38
C TYR A 364 -35.02 32.49 -12.39
N GLU A 365 -35.89 31.48 -12.22
CA GLU A 365 -35.94 30.28 -13.05
C GLU A 365 -34.63 29.48 -13.14
N ILE A 366 -33.74 29.64 -12.15
CA ILE A 366 -32.46 28.96 -12.06
C ILE A 366 -32.62 27.61 -11.35
N LEU A 367 -31.93 26.58 -11.86
CA LEU A 367 -31.79 25.29 -11.21
C LEU A 367 -30.42 25.18 -10.53
N ILE A 368 -30.40 25.04 -9.21
CA ILE A 368 -29.22 24.77 -8.39
C ILE A 368 -28.99 23.25 -8.37
N ILE A 369 -27.81 22.84 -8.79
CA ILE A 369 -27.38 21.44 -8.86
C ILE A 369 -26.12 21.28 -7.99
N PRO A 370 -26.26 20.87 -6.72
CA PRO A 370 -25.11 20.49 -5.91
C PRO A 370 -24.32 19.36 -6.60
N THR A 371 -23.00 19.36 -6.51
CA THR A 371 -22.19 18.35 -7.22
C THR A 371 -22.42 16.93 -6.71
N ILE A 372 -22.91 16.75 -5.48
CA ILE A 372 -23.37 15.44 -4.97
C ILE A 372 -24.59 14.92 -5.73
N ASP A 373 -25.49 15.82 -6.12
CA ASP A 373 -26.71 15.48 -6.84
C ASP A 373 -26.39 15.26 -8.33
N LEU A 374 -25.51 16.09 -8.92
CA LEU A 374 -24.98 15.85 -10.26
C LEU A 374 -24.30 14.47 -10.36
N LEU A 375 -23.48 14.11 -9.38
CA LEU A 375 -22.81 12.81 -9.34
C LEU A 375 -23.81 11.65 -9.24
N ARG A 376 -24.90 11.79 -8.48
CA ARG A 376 -25.97 10.78 -8.38
C ARG A 376 -26.77 10.64 -9.68
N ILE A 377 -27.08 11.75 -10.34
CA ILE A 377 -27.71 11.73 -11.65
C ILE A 377 -26.79 11.03 -12.66
N TYR A 378 -25.50 11.33 -12.60
CA TYR A 378 -24.50 10.68 -13.45
C TYR A 378 -24.37 9.18 -13.17
N GLU A 379 -24.38 8.76 -11.91
CA GLU A 379 -24.41 7.35 -11.51
C GLU A 379 -25.62 6.61 -12.10
N GLN A 380 -26.83 7.17 -11.95
CA GLN A 380 -28.05 6.58 -12.50
C GLN A 380 -28.05 6.55 -14.04
N TYR A 381 -27.49 7.58 -14.70
CA TYR A 381 -27.31 7.60 -16.14
C TYR A 381 -26.38 6.49 -16.64
N ILE A 382 -25.22 6.31 -15.99
CA ILE A 382 -24.26 5.25 -16.34
C ILE A 382 -24.86 3.85 -16.08
N ALA A 383 -25.73 3.72 -15.06
CA ALA A 383 -26.49 2.50 -14.80
C ALA A 383 -27.62 2.23 -15.82
N GLY A 384 -27.93 3.19 -16.70
CA GLY A 384 -29.03 3.10 -17.67
C GLY A 384 -30.42 3.33 -17.06
N GLU A 385 -30.48 3.84 -15.83
CA GLU A 385 -31.74 4.14 -15.12
C GLU A 385 -32.33 5.49 -15.55
N LEU A 386 -31.49 6.41 -16.03
CA LEU A 386 -31.88 7.70 -16.60
C LEU A 386 -31.47 7.80 -18.06
N THR A 387 -32.33 8.39 -18.89
CA THR A 387 -32.01 8.74 -20.28
C THR A 387 -31.71 10.22 -20.42
N THR A 388 -30.95 10.58 -21.46
CA THR A 388 -30.62 11.96 -21.80
C THR A 388 -31.88 12.82 -21.96
N GLU A 389 -32.93 12.32 -22.60
CA GLU A 389 -34.18 13.06 -22.82
C GLU A 389 -34.87 13.38 -21.50
N ARG A 390 -34.88 12.43 -20.56
CA ARG A 390 -35.48 12.61 -19.24
C ARG A 390 -34.71 13.64 -18.42
N ILE A 391 -33.37 13.61 -18.48
CA ILE A 391 -32.52 14.60 -17.81
C ILE A 391 -32.76 16.00 -18.40
N ILE A 392 -32.78 16.13 -19.72
CA ILE A 392 -33.05 17.41 -20.42
C ILE A 392 -34.41 17.96 -20.02
N ASP A 393 -35.47 17.14 -20.06
CA ASP A 393 -36.83 17.53 -19.69
C ASP A 393 -36.91 18.07 -18.25
N GLN A 394 -36.20 17.41 -17.32
CA GLN A 394 -36.15 17.83 -15.93
C GLN A 394 -35.33 19.10 -15.73
N PHE A 395 -34.22 19.25 -16.45
CA PHE A 395 -33.42 20.48 -16.40
C PHE A 395 -34.20 21.68 -16.97
N LYS A 396 -35.05 21.47 -17.98
CA LYS A 396 -35.98 22.50 -18.49
C LYS A 396 -37.04 22.88 -17.43
N LYS A 397 -37.64 21.88 -16.77
CA LYS A 397 -38.80 22.07 -15.87
C LYS A 397 -38.47 22.52 -14.45
N GLN A 398 -37.42 21.98 -13.84
CA GLN A 398 -37.12 22.24 -12.44
C GLN A 398 -36.49 23.62 -12.23
N THR A 399 -36.74 24.21 -11.07
CA THR A 399 -36.16 25.49 -10.59
C THR A 399 -35.87 25.36 -9.10
N GLY A 400 -35.05 26.26 -8.55
CA GLY A 400 -34.69 26.16 -7.14
C GLY A 400 -33.61 25.13 -6.94
N LEU A 401 -33.83 24.16 -6.04
CA LEU A 401 -32.89 23.06 -5.80
C LEU A 401 -33.34 21.83 -6.59
N ILE A 402 -32.40 21.14 -7.24
CA ILE A 402 -32.70 19.91 -7.96
C ILE A 402 -33.31 18.84 -7.05
N ASP A 403 -34.39 18.24 -7.53
CA ASP A 403 -35.10 17.15 -6.88
C ASP A 403 -34.91 15.87 -7.71
N ILE A 404 -33.93 15.06 -7.31
CA ILE A 404 -33.58 13.82 -8.00
C ILE A 404 -34.76 12.83 -8.02
N SER A 405 -35.69 12.90 -7.06
CA SER A 405 -36.84 11.97 -7.04
C SER A 405 -37.82 12.20 -8.19
N LYS A 406 -37.73 13.37 -8.84
CA LYS A 406 -38.51 13.72 -10.03
C LYS A 406 -37.75 13.40 -11.32
N ILE A 407 -36.47 13.01 -11.22
CA ILE A 407 -35.60 12.74 -12.35
C ILE A 407 -35.76 11.33 -12.86
#